data_AF-A0A1Z4NA67-F1
#
_entry.id   AF-A0A1Z4NA67-F1
#
_cell.length_a   1.000
_cell.length_b   1.000
_cell.length_c   1.000
_cell.angle_alpha   90.00
_cell.angle_beta   90.00
_cell.angle_gamma   90.00
#
_symmetry.space_group_name_H-M   'P 1'
#
loop_
_entity.id
_entity.type
_entity.pdbx_description
1 polymer ?
#
loop_
_entity_poly.entity_id
_entity_poly.type
_entity_poly.pdbx_seq_one_letter_code
_entity_poly.pdbx_strand_id
1 'polypeptide(L)'
;MTIAELSSESLTDAQWETAHAIAQILVKENTDVNELGKAVAYLRASVNQPNATSRFFQYLKTLVSNGRQIGHSGKTTDYYRSIEKACSDYLKGVNDADTMLQILGWVSRLMRYYKDAGVPIGEIATPKALPVESARQAEIAKVAQAQDFQVEQIIEAKVTKINGNKVTYEILGTIKLTEKEPKQASSLHEGQVVKVKISAVKDDGTIKSVKYVS
;
A
#
# COMPACT_ATOMS: atom_id res chain seq x y z
N MET A 1 -14.40 -36.00 3.25
CA MET A 1 -13.66 -34.88 2.66
C MET A 1 -13.41 -33.87 3.77
N THR A 2 -12.19 -33.84 4.27
CA THR A 2 -11.77 -32.97 5.37
C THR A 2 -11.48 -31.57 4.86
N ILE A 3 -11.87 -30.55 5.64
CA ILE A 3 -11.62 -29.12 5.40
C ILE A 3 -10.11 -28.79 5.22
N ALA A 4 -9.23 -29.74 5.52
CA ALA A 4 -7.78 -29.63 5.38
C ALA A 4 -7.23 -29.76 3.93
N GLU A 5 -8.05 -30.12 2.93
CA GLU A 5 -7.59 -30.21 1.52
C GLU A 5 -7.89 -28.96 0.66
N LEU A 6 -8.52 -27.92 1.22
CA LEU A 6 -8.85 -26.68 0.49
C LEU A 6 -7.76 -25.60 0.55
N SER A 7 -6.65 -25.83 1.28
CA SER A 7 -5.50 -24.92 1.31
C SER A 7 -4.50 -25.21 0.18
N SER A 8 -5.00 -25.30 -1.05
CA SER A 8 -4.21 -25.40 -2.27
C SER A 8 -3.86 -24.00 -2.80
N GLU A 9 -2.57 -23.64 -2.67
CA GLU A 9 -1.73 -23.02 -3.71
C GLU A 9 -2.33 -21.98 -4.68
N SER A 10 -3.24 -21.11 -4.22
CA SER A 10 -3.83 -20.09 -5.08
C SER A 10 -3.78 -18.72 -4.43
N LEU A 11 -3.39 -17.71 -5.25
CA LEU A 11 -3.43 -16.31 -4.85
C LEU A 11 -4.88 -15.93 -4.52
N THR A 12 -5.08 -15.10 -3.51
CA THR A 12 -6.37 -14.48 -3.24
C THR A 12 -6.73 -13.49 -4.35
N ASP A 13 -8.00 -13.11 -4.47
CA ASP A 13 -8.44 -12.11 -5.47
C ASP A 13 -7.63 -10.81 -5.39
N ALA A 14 -7.35 -10.32 -4.18
CA ALA A 14 -6.54 -9.12 -3.99
C ALA A 14 -5.08 -9.29 -4.45
N GLN A 15 -4.51 -10.50 -4.30
CA GLN A 15 -3.17 -10.82 -4.75
C GLN A 15 -3.12 -10.99 -6.27
N TRP A 16 -4.17 -11.53 -6.88
CA TRP A 16 -4.35 -11.57 -8.33
C TRP A 16 -4.45 -10.17 -8.93
N GLU A 17 -5.29 -9.31 -8.37
CA GLU A 17 -5.40 -7.90 -8.80
C GLU A 17 -4.06 -7.17 -8.68
N THR A 18 -3.32 -7.43 -7.61
CA THR A 18 -1.96 -6.93 -7.42
C THR A 18 -1.02 -7.41 -8.53
N ALA A 19 -1.03 -8.71 -8.86
CA ALA A 19 -0.21 -9.27 -9.92
C ALA A 19 -0.55 -8.67 -11.30
N HIS A 20 -1.84 -8.51 -11.60
CA HIS A 20 -2.33 -7.90 -12.82
C HIS A 20 -1.89 -6.43 -12.93
N ALA A 21 -2.07 -5.64 -11.87
CA ALA A 21 -1.70 -4.23 -11.87
C ALA A 21 -0.20 -4.03 -12.14
N ILE A 22 0.65 -4.77 -11.42
CA ILE A 22 2.12 -4.69 -11.61
C ILE A 22 2.48 -5.11 -13.03
N ALA A 23 1.94 -6.22 -13.53
CA ALA A 23 2.27 -6.72 -14.88
C ALA A 23 1.88 -5.72 -15.97
N GLN A 24 0.69 -5.11 -15.87
CA GLN A 24 0.23 -4.11 -16.83
C GLN A 24 1.11 -2.85 -16.83
N ILE A 25 1.48 -2.36 -15.64
CA ILE A 25 2.37 -1.20 -15.50
C ILE A 25 3.71 -1.49 -16.17
N LEU A 26 4.33 -2.64 -15.83
CA LEU A 26 5.64 -3.00 -16.35
C LEU A 26 5.62 -3.21 -17.87
N VAL A 27 4.58 -3.81 -18.43
CA VAL A 27 4.43 -3.95 -19.89
C VAL A 27 4.21 -2.59 -20.56
N LYS A 28 3.36 -1.73 -20.00
CA LYS A 28 3.13 -0.37 -20.53
C LYS A 28 4.39 0.47 -20.54
N GLU A 29 5.25 0.30 -19.55
CA GLU A 29 6.56 0.96 -19.46
C GLU A 29 7.65 0.26 -20.28
N ASN A 30 7.30 -0.76 -21.07
CA ASN A 30 8.22 -1.57 -21.88
C ASN A 30 9.37 -2.20 -21.07
N THR A 31 9.09 -2.55 -19.81
CA THR A 31 10.07 -3.19 -18.92
C THR A 31 10.40 -4.59 -19.41
N ASP A 32 11.68 -4.93 -19.44
CA ASP A 32 12.11 -6.29 -19.78
C ASP A 32 11.75 -7.28 -18.65
N VAL A 33 10.95 -8.30 -18.99
CA VAL A 33 10.56 -9.38 -18.08
C VAL A 33 11.77 -10.14 -17.52
N ASN A 34 12.90 -10.18 -18.22
CA ASN A 34 14.12 -10.83 -17.74
C ASN A 34 14.75 -10.06 -16.58
N GLU A 35 14.66 -8.72 -16.56
CA GLU A 35 15.13 -7.91 -15.44
C GLU A 35 14.26 -8.11 -14.21
N LEU A 36 12.94 -8.21 -14.38
CA LEU A 36 12.05 -8.65 -13.29
C LEU A 36 12.43 -10.05 -12.81
N GLY A 37 12.71 -10.98 -13.73
CA GLY A 37 13.12 -12.35 -13.41
C GLY A 37 14.34 -12.44 -12.50
N LYS A 38 15.33 -11.55 -12.66
CA LYS A 38 16.50 -11.46 -11.75
C LYS A 38 16.08 -11.04 -10.34
N ALA A 39 15.16 -10.09 -10.21
CA ALA A 39 14.63 -9.68 -8.91
C ALA A 39 13.84 -10.81 -8.23
N VAL A 40 13.03 -11.56 -8.99
CA VAL A 40 12.33 -12.74 -8.50
C VAL A 40 13.30 -13.83 -8.04
N ALA A 41 14.38 -14.06 -8.79
CA ALA A 41 15.43 -15.01 -8.42
C ALA A 41 16.13 -14.61 -7.11
N TYR A 42 16.40 -13.32 -6.92
CA TYR A 42 16.94 -12.81 -5.65
C TYR A 42 16.01 -13.10 -4.47
N LEU A 43 14.71 -12.79 -4.60
CA LEU A 43 13.74 -13.06 -3.53
C LEU A 43 13.66 -14.56 -3.23
N ARG A 44 13.58 -15.39 -4.26
CA ARG A 44 13.56 -16.85 -4.10
C ARG A 44 14.78 -17.38 -3.34
N ALA A 45 15.97 -16.88 -3.66
CA ALA A 45 17.20 -17.28 -2.99
C ALA A 45 17.27 -16.82 -1.52
N SER A 46 16.50 -15.80 -1.14
CA SER A 46 16.51 -15.20 0.20
C SER A 46 15.19 -15.34 0.97
N VAL A 47 14.21 -16.08 0.46
CA VAL A 47 12.85 -16.16 1.02
C VAL A 47 12.83 -16.67 2.46
N ASN A 48 13.70 -17.64 2.78
CA ASN A 48 13.84 -18.23 4.12
C ASN A 48 14.69 -17.40 5.08
N GLN A 49 15.25 -16.26 4.64
CA GLN A 49 16.10 -15.42 5.47
C GLN A 49 15.26 -14.48 6.34
N PRO A 50 15.74 -14.11 7.54
CA PRO A 50 15.10 -13.09 8.34
C PRO A 50 14.94 -11.78 7.55
N ASN A 51 13.75 -11.18 7.65
CA ASN A 51 13.41 -9.93 6.99
C ASN A 51 13.51 -9.97 5.45
N ALA A 52 13.31 -11.13 4.82
CA ALA A 52 13.41 -11.34 3.36
C ALA A 52 12.70 -10.26 2.53
N THR A 53 11.46 -9.91 2.90
CA THR A 53 10.69 -8.82 2.28
C THR A 53 11.43 -7.49 2.28
N SER A 54 11.98 -7.07 3.44
CA SER A 54 12.72 -5.81 3.54
C SER A 54 14.02 -5.83 2.71
N ARG A 55 14.71 -6.98 2.68
CA ARG A 55 15.93 -7.18 1.91
C ARG A 55 15.65 -7.12 0.41
N PHE A 56 14.52 -7.65 -0.03
CA PHE A 56 14.06 -7.53 -1.41
C PHE A 56 13.85 -6.07 -1.82
N PHE A 57 13.11 -5.28 -1.03
CA PHE A 57 12.95 -3.85 -1.34
C PHE A 57 14.27 -3.08 -1.29
N GLN A 58 15.17 -3.41 -0.36
CA GLN A 58 16.51 -2.83 -0.33
C GLN A 58 17.32 -3.20 -1.58
N TYR A 59 17.20 -4.43 -2.04
CA TYR A 59 17.83 -4.90 -3.27
C TYR A 59 17.31 -4.14 -4.49
N LEU A 60 15.99 -3.92 -4.63
CA LEU A 60 15.42 -3.12 -5.72
C LEU A 60 15.97 -1.68 -5.72
N LYS A 61 16.04 -1.04 -4.55
CA LYS A 61 16.65 0.30 -4.41
C LYS A 61 18.14 0.31 -4.79
N THR A 62 18.85 -0.78 -4.49
CA THR A 62 20.26 -0.95 -4.87
C THR A 62 20.41 -1.08 -6.38
N LEU A 63 19.53 -1.84 -7.04
CA LEU A 63 19.49 -1.91 -8.51
C LEU A 63 19.23 -0.54 -9.14
N VAL A 64 18.31 0.26 -8.60
CA VAL A 64 18.06 1.61 -9.10
C VAL A 64 19.28 2.51 -8.92
N SER A 65 19.92 2.46 -7.76
CA SER A 65 21.06 3.32 -7.42
C SER A 65 22.31 2.98 -8.26
N ASN A 66 22.54 1.69 -8.51
CA ASN A 66 23.72 1.19 -9.20
C ASN A 66 23.45 0.80 -10.67
N GLY A 67 22.24 1.05 -11.18
CA GLY A 67 21.80 0.59 -12.50
C GLY A 67 22.67 1.06 -13.66
N ARG A 68 23.31 2.24 -13.53
CA ARG A 68 24.27 2.75 -14.53
C ARG A 68 25.58 1.96 -14.60
N GLN A 69 25.97 1.32 -13.51
CA GLN A 69 27.21 0.52 -13.43
C GLN A 69 26.97 -0.96 -13.74
N ILE A 70 25.76 -1.45 -13.43
CA ILE A 70 25.37 -2.86 -13.61
C ILE A 70 24.75 -3.09 -15.00
N GLY A 71 24.11 -2.08 -15.57
CA GLY A 71 23.49 -2.14 -16.89
C GLY A 71 24.49 -1.88 -18.01
N HIS A 72 24.59 -2.82 -18.96
CA HIS A 72 25.33 -2.61 -20.20
C HIS A 72 24.62 -1.63 -21.17
N SER A 73 23.36 -1.31 -20.91
CA SER A 73 22.56 -0.36 -21.69
C SER A 73 21.99 0.74 -20.79
N GLY A 74 21.86 1.97 -21.30
CA GLY A 74 21.22 3.07 -20.56
C GLY A 74 19.77 2.76 -20.14
N LYS A 75 19.08 1.86 -20.86
CA LYS A 75 17.69 1.46 -20.61
C LYS A 75 17.52 0.55 -19.39
N THR A 76 18.57 -0.15 -18.98
CA THR A 76 18.50 -1.09 -17.85
C THR A 76 18.18 -0.38 -16.53
N THR A 77 18.66 0.85 -16.35
CA THR A 77 18.35 1.64 -15.16
C THR A 77 16.87 2.02 -15.09
N ASP A 78 16.25 2.32 -16.24
CA ASP A 78 14.83 2.68 -16.30
C ASP A 78 13.94 1.49 -15.94
N TYR A 79 14.28 0.28 -16.43
CA TYR A 79 13.60 -0.95 -16.02
C TYR A 79 13.64 -1.16 -14.50
N TYR A 80 14.78 -0.90 -13.86
CA TYR A 80 14.87 -1.03 -12.39
C TYR A 80 14.03 0.01 -11.67
N ARG A 81 13.91 1.25 -12.19
CA ARG A 81 13.01 2.27 -11.62
C ARG A 81 11.55 1.83 -11.73
N SER A 82 11.15 1.31 -12.89
CA SER A 82 9.80 0.78 -13.12
C SER A 82 9.47 -0.36 -12.15
N ILE A 83 10.38 -1.33 -12.04
CA ILE A 83 10.22 -2.48 -11.13
C ILE A 83 10.16 -2.04 -9.67
N GLU A 84 11.09 -1.18 -9.23
CA GLU A 84 11.12 -0.70 -7.84
C GLU A 84 9.85 0.06 -7.51
N LYS A 85 9.42 0.98 -8.38
CA LYS A 85 8.21 1.77 -8.17
C LYS A 85 6.97 0.89 -8.11
N ALA A 86 6.77 0.00 -9.10
CA ALA A 86 5.59 -0.86 -9.14
C ALA A 86 5.54 -1.81 -7.94
N CYS A 87 6.66 -2.43 -7.56
CA CYS A 87 6.73 -3.26 -6.37
C CYS A 87 6.48 -2.45 -5.09
N SER A 88 7.08 -1.28 -4.93
CA SER A 88 6.91 -0.42 -3.75
C SER A 88 5.47 0.08 -3.60
N ASP A 89 4.79 0.40 -4.70
CA ASP A 89 3.41 0.89 -4.68
C ASP A 89 2.41 -0.22 -4.31
N TYR A 90 2.63 -1.45 -4.78
CA TYR A 90 1.64 -2.53 -4.69
C TYR A 90 1.98 -3.65 -3.70
N LEU A 91 3.25 -3.83 -3.32
CA LEU A 91 3.69 -4.94 -2.44
C LEU A 91 4.10 -4.49 -1.04
N LYS A 92 4.11 -3.19 -0.73
CA LYS A 92 4.57 -2.67 0.58
C LYS A 92 3.79 -3.23 1.78
N GLY A 93 2.52 -3.62 1.59
CA GLY A 93 1.70 -4.25 2.63
C GLY A 93 1.86 -5.77 2.73
N VAL A 94 2.56 -6.40 1.78
CA VAL A 94 2.79 -7.85 1.76
C VAL A 94 4.03 -8.14 2.60
N ASN A 95 3.83 -8.58 3.84
CA ASN A 95 4.93 -8.85 4.76
C ASN A 95 5.49 -10.27 4.63
N ASP A 96 4.71 -11.19 4.05
CA ASP A 96 5.09 -12.58 3.83
C ASP A 96 5.88 -12.74 2.52
N ALA A 97 7.09 -13.27 2.61
CA ALA A 97 8.03 -13.36 1.50
C ALA A 97 7.62 -14.43 0.48
N ASP A 98 7.02 -15.54 0.94
CA ASP A 98 6.51 -16.59 0.08
C ASP A 98 5.31 -16.11 -0.75
N THR A 99 4.37 -15.40 -0.12
CA THR A 99 3.26 -14.73 -0.81
C THR A 99 3.79 -13.74 -1.86
N MET A 100 4.76 -12.90 -1.48
CA MET A 100 5.38 -11.95 -2.42
C MET A 100 6.02 -12.65 -3.62
N LEU A 101 6.70 -13.77 -3.36
CA LEU A 101 7.32 -14.58 -4.40
C LEU A 101 6.29 -15.20 -5.35
N GLN A 102 5.16 -15.67 -4.83
CA GLN A 102 4.05 -16.20 -5.63
C GLN A 102 3.44 -15.10 -6.53
N ILE A 103 3.16 -13.92 -5.97
CA ILE A 103 2.65 -12.77 -6.72
C ILE A 103 3.60 -12.41 -7.87
N LEU A 104 4.89 -12.22 -7.58
CA LEU A 104 5.88 -11.84 -8.59
C LEU A 104 6.12 -12.94 -9.64
N GLY A 105 5.97 -14.20 -9.25
CA GLY A 105 5.96 -15.34 -10.17
C GLY A 105 4.82 -15.27 -11.18
N TRP A 106 3.64 -14.81 -10.75
CA TRP A 106 2.51 -14.56 -11.64
C TRP A 106 2.68 -13.29 -12.47
N VAL A 107 3.22 -12.20 -11.90
CA VAL A 107 3.57 -10.98 -12.67
C VAL A 107 4.43 -11.34 -13.88
N SER A 108 5.47 -12.16 -13.69
CA SER A 108 6.36 -12.57 -14.79
C SER A 108 5.63 -13.31 -15.92
N ARG A 109 4.61 -14.12 -15.58
CA ARG A 109 3.78 -14.85 -16.55
C ARG A 109 2.79 -13.91 -17.25
N LEU A 110 2.15 -13.03 -16.48
CA LEU A 110 1.19 -12.04 -16.97
C LEU A 110 1.85 -11.01 -17.89
N MET A 111 3.09 -10.59 -17.61
CA MET A 111 3.84 -9.71 -18.51
C MET A 111 4.02 -10.31 -19.90
N ARG A 112 4.33 -11.62 -19.98
CA ARG A 112 4.45 -12.34 -21.25
C ARG A 112 3.09 -12.43 -21.93
N TYR A 113 2.07 -12.84 -21.18
CA TYR A 113 0.70 -12.91 -21.68
C TYR A 113 0.25 -11.57 -22.30
N TYR A 114 0.41 -10.44 -21.60
CA TYR A 114 0.01 -9.13 -22.12
C TYR A 114 0.85 -8.64 -23.29
N LYS A 115 2.13 -9.01 -23.34
CA LYS A 115 2.99 -8.66 -24.47
C LYS A 115 2.68 -9.48 -25.72
N ASP A 116 2.42 -10.77 -25.56
CA ASP A 116 2.31 -11.73 -26.66
C ASP A 116 0.86 -11.86 -27.17
N ALA A 117 -0.14 -11.72 -26.31
CA ALA A 117 -1.55 -11.88 -26.68
C ALA A 117 -2.14 -10.67 -27.44
N GLY A 118 -1.37 -9.59 -27.63
CA GLY A 118 -1.82 -8.40 -28.35
C GLY A 118 -3.02 -7.70 -27.71
N VAL A 119 -3.34 -8.01 -26.45
CA VAL A 119 -4.50 -7.47 -25.74
C VAL A 119 -4.30 -5.97 -25.56
N PRO A 120 -5.23 -5.10 -26.03
CA PRO A 120 -5.12 -3.68 -25.81
C PRO A 120 -5.12 -3.41 -24.30
N ILE A 121 -3.98 -2.94 -23.79
CA ILE A 121 -3.80 -2.59 -22.36
C ILE A 121 -4.83 -1.52 -21.91
N GLY A 122 -5.53 -0.86 -22.85
CA GLY A 122 -6.61 0.09 -22.60
C GLY A 122 -8.00 -0.49 -22.35
N GLU A 123 -8.26 -1.77 -22.63
CA GLU A 123 -9.58 -2.40 -22.39
C GLU A 123 -9.68 -3.10 -21.04
N ILE A 124 -8.54 -3.38 -20.41
CA ILE A 124 -8.49 -3.92 -19.06
C ILE A 124 -8.37 -2.73 -18.12
N ALA A 125 -9.40 -2.48 -17.31
CA ALA A 125 -9.37 -1.43 -16.30
C ALA A 125 -8.07 -1.55 -15.51
N THR A 126 -7.15 -0.59 -15.70
CA THR A 126 -5.95 -0.51 -14.88
C THR A 126 -6.45 -0.45 -13.45
N PRO A 127 -6.07 -1.37 -12.55
CA PRO A 127 -6.42 -1.22 -11.15
C PRO A 127 -5.77 0.07 -10.72
N LYS A 128 -6.59 1.13 -10.63
CA LYS A 128 -6.20 2.42 -10.08
C LYS A 128 -5.51 2.04 -8.79
N ALA A 129 -4.21 2.30 -8.69
CA ALA A 129 -3.42 1.99 -7.51
C ALA A 129 -4.20 2.50 -6.30
N LEU A 130 -4.99 1.63 -5.69
CA LEU A 130 -5.59 1.91 -4.42
C LEU A 130 -4.41 1.67 -3.51
N PRO A 131 -3.89 2.73 -2.85
CA PRO A 131 -2.82 2.53 -1.89
C PRO A 131 -3.27 1.40 -0.97
N VAL A 132 -2.37 0.42 -0.78
CA VAL A 132 -2.55 -0.86 -0.08
C VAL A 132 -3.03 -0.69 1.38
N GLU A 133 -3.29 0.55 1.82
CA GLU A 133 -4.10 0.84 2.99
C GLU A 133 -5.56 0.35 2.87
N SER A 134 -6.07 0.09 1.66
CA SER A 134 -7.50 -0.10 1.39
C SER A 134 -8.19 -1.31 2.02
N ALA A 135 -7.55 -2.43 2.36
CA ALA A 135 -8.29 -3.57 2.94
C ALA A 135 -8.58 -3.32 4.43
N ARG A 136 -7.54 -2.98 5.20
CA ARG A 136 -7.68 -2.63 6.62
C ARG A 136 -8.41 -1.31 6.80
N GLN A 137 -8.17 -0.31 5.95
CA GLN A 137 -8.96 0.93 5.99
C GLN A 137 -10.37 0.76 5.45
N ALA A 138 -10.67 -0.19 4.54
CA ALA A 138 -12.07 -0.44 4.15
C ALA A 138 -12.82 -1.19 5.25
N GLU A 139 -12.17 -2.12 5.95
CA GLU A 139 -12.75 -2.72 7.16
C GLU A 139 -12.94 -1.68 8.25
N ILE A 140 -11.93 -0.84 8.53
CA ILE A 140 -12.07 0.20 9.54
C ILE A 140 -13.02 1.32 9.09
N ALA A 141 -13.12 1.64 7.79
CA ALA A 141 -14.11 2.57 7.27
C ALA A 141 -15.52 1.99 7.33
N LYS A 142 -15.70 0.68 7.11
CA LYS A 142 -16.97 0.00 7.37
C LYS A 142 -17.34 0.03 8.85
N VAL A 143 -16.38 -0.23 9.74
CA VAL A 143 -16.59 -0.12 11.19
C VAL A 143 -16.89 1.32 11.60
N ALA A 144 -16.17 2.30 11.05
CA ALA A 144 -16.38 3.72 11.33
C ALA A 144 -17.70 4.25 10.72
N GLN A 145 -18.17 3.71 9.61
CA GLN A 145 -19.49 4.01 9.04
C GLN A 145 -20.63 3.30 9.79
N ALA A 146 -20.36 2.15 10.40
CA ALA A 146 -21.32 1.45 11.26
C ALA A 146 -21.36 1.98 12.70
N GLN A 147 -20.37 2.79 13.09
CA GLN A 147 -20.31 3.40 14.41
C GLN A 147 -21.19 4.65 14.43
N ASP A 148 -22.27 4.60 15.20
CA ASP A 148 -23.13 5.75 15.40
C ASP A 148 -22.44 6.75 16.35
N PHE A 149 -21.86 7.81 15.80
CA PHE A 149 -21.13 8.82 16.56
C PHE A 149 -22.10 9.82 17.18
N GLN A 150 -21.93 10.11 18.46
CA GLN A 150 -22.78 11.06 19.19
C GLN A 150 -22.01 12.34 19.52
N VAL A 151 -22.69 13.48 19.48
CA VAL A 151 -22.13 14.76 19.96
C VAL A 151 -21.78 14.62 21.45
N GLU A 152 -20.67 15.24 21.87
CA GLU A 152 -20.06 15.12 23.21
C GLU A 152 -19.35 13.78 23.50
N GLN A 153 -19.38 12.79 22.60
CA GLN A 153 -18.63 11.54 22.76
C GLN A 153 -17.11 11.80 22.73
N ILE A 154 -16.39 11.15 23.66
CA ILE A 154 -14.93 11.19 23.72
C ILE A 154 -14.35 9.94 23.06
N ILE A 155 -13.41 10.13 22.14
CA ILE A 155 -12.74 9.07 21.38
C ILE A 155 -11.24 9.32 21.32
N GLU A 156 -10.48 8.25 21.09
CA GLU A 156 -9.03 8.35 20.86
C GLU A 156 -8.74 8.77 19.43
N ALA A 157 -7.76 9.68 19.27
CA ALA A 157 -7.27 10.12 17.99
C ALA A 157 -5.75 10.30 18.01
N LYS A 158 -5.11 10.01 16.88
CA LYS A 158 -3.67 10.22 16.70
C LYS A 158 -3.43 11.58 16.05
N VAL A 159 -2.55 12.39 16.62
CA VAL A 159 -2.08 13.62 15.98
C VAL A 159 -1.17 13.25 14.81
N THR A 160 -1.56 13.61 13.60
CA THR A 160 -0.79 13.28 12.38
C THR A 160 -0.04 14.45 11.79
N LYS A 161 -0.49 15.68 12.05
CA LYS A 161 0.15 16.89 11.53
C LYS A 161 -0.19 18.11 12.38
N ILE A 162 0.79 18.97 12.65
CA ILE A 162 0.57 20.28 13.28
C ILE A 162 1.11 21.37 12.35
N ASN A 163 0.28 22.37 12.04
CA ASN A 163 0.66 23.53 11.24
C ASN A 163 0.18 24.83 11.88
N GLY A 164 1.06 25.47 12.65
CA GLY A 164 0.70 26.63 13.47
C GLY A 164 -0.35 26.26 14.52
N ASN A 165 -1.53 26.87 14.45
CA ASN A 165 -2.66 26.56 15.33
C ASN A 165 -3.61 25.49 14.79
N LYS A 166 -3.27 24.81 13.70
CA LYS A 166 -4.09 23.74 13.13
C LYS A 166 -3.51 22.38 13.46
N VAL A 167 -4.34 21.49 13.99
CA VAL A 167 -3.96 20.12 14.38
C VAL A 167 -4.80 19.15 13.58
N THR A 168 -4.17 18.15 12.97
CA THR A 168 -4.87 17.09 12.23
C THR A 168 -4.93 15.83 13.07
N TYR A 169 -6.15 15.40 13.37
CA TYR A 169 -6.46 14.20 14.13
C TYR A 169 -6.85 13.06 13.20
N GLU A 170 -6.30 11.89 13.43
CA GLU A 170 -6.68 10.64 12.78
C GLU A 170 -7.45 9.76 13.77
N ILE A 171 -8.72 9.56 13.49
CA ILE A 171 -9.65 8.75 14.27
C ILE A 171 -9.85 7.43 13.55
N LEU A 172 -9.74 6.32 14.28
CA LEU A 172 -9.87 4.96 13.74
C LEU A 172 -9.00 4.76 12.48
N GLY A 173 -7.81 5.36 12.40
CA GLY A 173 -6.87 5.17 11.29
C GLY A 173 -7.37 5.58 9.88
N THR A 174 -8.54 6.23 9.79
CA THR A 174 -9.21 6.50 8.50
C THR A 174 -9.78 7.92 8.43
N ILE A 175 -10.40 8.39 9.51
CA ILE A 175 -11.05 9.71 9.55
C ILE A 175 -10.00 10.74 9.93
N LYS A 176 -9.65 11.63 8.97
CA LYS A 176 -8.73 12.75 9.20
C LYS A 176 -9.50 14.06 9.30
N LEU A 177 -9.39 14.74 10.43
CA LEU A 177 -10.01 16.04 10.68
C LEU A 177 -8.96 17.05 11.10
N THR A 178 -8.93 18.20 10.42
CA THR A 178 -8.05 19.31 10.77
C THR A 178 -8.83 20.37 11.53
N GLU A 179 -8.48 20.56 12.79
CA GLU A 179 -9.13 21.49 13.70
C GLU A 179 -8.22 22.64 14.10
N LYS A 180 -8.82 23.80 14.37
CA LYS A 180 -8.09 24.97 14.84
C LYS A 180 -8.03 24.96 16.37
N GLU A 181 -6.84 24.71 16.90
CA GLU A 181 -6.55 24.57 18.33
C GLU A 181 -5.58 25.67 18.80
N PRO A 182 -5.98 26.95 18.83
CA PRO A 182 -5.07 28.07 19.07
C PRO A 182 -4.42 28.08 20.45
N LYS A 183 -5.02 27.42 21.45
CA LYS A 183 -4.48 27.34 22.81
C LYS A 183 -3.69 26.06 23.08
N GLN A 184 -4.06 24.98 22.38
CA GLN A 184 -3.61 23.62 22.71
C GLN A 184 -2.64 23.06 21.66
N ALA A 185 -2.55 23.65 20.46
CA ALA A 185 -1.65 23.16 19.41
C ALA A 185 -0.17 23.14 19.86
N SER A 186 0.24 24.07 20.72
CA SER A 186 1.62 24.14 21.22
C SER A 186 1.96 23.04 22.24
N SER A 187 0.98 22.39 22.87
CA SER A 187 1.18 21.31 23.84
C SER A 187 1.06 19.91 23.23
N LEU A 188 0.88 19.82 21.91
CA LEU A 188 0.69 18.56 21.19
C LEU A 188 1.91 18.26 20.31
N HIS A 189 2.15 16.98 20.05
CA HIS A 189 3.24 16.51 19.19
C HIS A 189 2.74 15.51 18.14
N GLU A 190 3.36 15.50 16.96
CA GLU A 190 3.03 14.55 15.91
C GLU A 190 3.34 13.12 16.35
N GLY A 191 2.41 12.19 16.07
CA GLY A 191 2.46 10.81 16.51
C GLY A 191 1.80 10.55 17.88
N GLN A 192 1.47 11.58 18.65
CA GLN A 192 0.82 11.47 19.96
C GLN A 192 -0.61 10.95 19.84
N VAL A 193 -1.02 10.03 20.73
CA VAL A 193 -2.42 9.63 20.89
C VAL A 193 -3.06 10.49 21.97
N VAL A 194 -4.21 11.07 21.65
CA VAL A 194 -4.95 11.98 22.53
C VAL A 194 -6.44 11.67 22.53
N LYS A 195 -7.16 12.23 23.50
CA LYS A 195 -8.63 12.18 23.54
C LYS A 195 -9.19 13.43 22.87
N VAL A 196 -10.16 13.22 21.99
CA VAL A 196 -10.92 14.30 21.34
C VAL A 196 -12.40 14.10 21.57
N LYS A 197 -13.13 15.20 21.74
CA LYS A 197 -14.57 15.25 21.90
C LYS A 197 -15.24 15.60 20.58
N ILE A 198 -16.23 14.83 20.17
CA ILE A 198 -17.04 15.13 18.99
C ILE A 198 -17.87 16.38 19.26
N SER A 199 -17.61 17.44 18.50
CA SER A 199 -18.29 18.73 18.64
C SER A 199 -19.47 18.88 17.68
N ALA A 200 -19.45 18.16 16.55
CA ALA A 200 -20.56 18.11 15.62
C ALA A 200 -20.48 16.84 14.77
N VAL A 201 -21.66 16.33 14.40
CA VAL A 201 -21.88 15.22 13.46
C VAL A 201 -22.71 15.79 12.29
N LYS A 202 -22.56 15.22 11.09
CA LYS A 202 -23.37 15.57 9.92
C LYS A 202 -24.66 14.75 9.88
N ASP A 203 -25.57 15.11 8.98
CA ASP A 203 -26.84 14.39 8.77
C ASP A 203 -26.65 12.94 8.31
N ASP A 204 -25.46 12.59 7.79
CA ASP A 204 -25.07 11.23 7.39
C ASP A 204 -24.43 10.40 8.52
N GLY A 205 -24.40 10.91 9.75
CA GLY A 205 -23.78 10.24 10.91
C GLY A 205 -22.26 10.37 10.99
N THR A 206 -21.60 11.03 10.03
CA THR A 206 -20.15 11.21 10.05
C THR A 206 -19.70 12.39 10.90
N ILE A 207 -18.53 12.27 11.53
CA ILE A 207 -17.95 13.32 12.36
C ILE A 207 -17.66 14.57 11.52
N LYS A 208 -18.26 15.71 11.89
CA LYS A 208 -18.04 17.00 11.23
C LYS A 208 -16.86 17.75 11.84
N SER A 209 -16.76 17.74 13.18
CA SER A 209 -15.69 18.44 13.89
C SER A 209 -15.43 17.85 15.27
N VAL A 210 -14.19 17.95 15.74
CA VAL A 210 -13.76 17.52 17.08
C VAL A 210 -13.02 18.62 17.83
N LYS A 211 -12.87 18.45 19.14
CA LYS A 211 -12.04 19.32 19.99
C LYS A 211 -11.14 18.50 20.89
N TYR A 212 -9.90 18.91 21.06
CA TYR A 212 -9.00 18.29 22.01
C TYR A 212 -9.52 18.38 23.45
N VAL A 213 -9.41 17.27 24.17
CA VAL A 213 -9.69 17.18 25.61
C VAL A 213 -8.37 16.87 26.32
N SER A 214 -7.93 17.80 27.17
CA SER A 214 -6.80 17.61 28.07
C SER A 214 -7.13 16.68 29.21
#